data_AF-A0A0G0IEX6-F1
#
_entry.id   AF-A0A0G0IEX6-F1
#
_cell.length_a   1.000
_cell.length_b   1.000
_cell.length_c   1.000
_cell.angle_alpha   90.00
_cell.angle_beta   90.00
_cell.angle_gamma   90.00
#
_symmetry.space_group_name_H-M   'P 1'
#
loop_
_entity.id
_entity.type
_entity.pdbx_description
1 polymer ?
#
loop_
_entity_poly.entity_id
_entity_poly.type
_entity_poly.pdbx_seq_one_letter_code
_entity_poly.pdbx_strand_id
1 'polypeptide(L)' 'MFSIVKFAIWIVLFLAAAYFVAKFFGYDVNRDYFSGTRKQCEEKLKACTNDVFHQGVDNAKCDFNCVDPKLIIKKN' A
#
# COMPACT_ATOMS: atom_id res chain seq x y z
N MET A 1 -1.25 -32.92 7.89
CA MET A 1 -0.98 -31.68 8.65
C MET A 1 0.46 -31.15 8.51
N PHE A 2 1.48 -32.01 8.31
CA PHE A 2 2.89 -31.59 8.13
C PHE A 2 3.19 -30.73 6.88
N SER A 3 2.40 -30.88 5.82
CA SER A 3 2.65 -30.21 4.53
C SER A 3 2.44 -28.69 4.60
N ILE A 4 1.41 -28.22 5.32
CA ILE A 4 1.07 -26.79 5.42
C ILE A 4 2.19 -26.02 6.13
N VAL A 5 2.75 -26.58 7.20
CA VAL A 5 3.87 -25.97 7.94
C VAL A 5 5.11 -25.86 7.05
N LYS A 6 5.41 -26.91 6.28
CA LYS A 6 6.51 -26.89 5.31
C LYS A 6 6.31 -25.83 4.23
N PHE A 7 5.09 -25.66 3.71
CA PHE A 7 4.77 -24.60 2.76
C PHE A 7 4.92 -23.21 3.36
N ALA A 8 4.48 -22.99 4.60
CA ALA A 8 4.66 -21.71 5.28
C ALA A 8 6.15 -21.34 5.41
N ILE A 9 7.01 -22.30 5.76
CA ILE A 9 8.47 -22.08 5.82
C ILE A 9 9.03 -21.69 4.46
N TRP A 10 8.63 -22.39 3.39
CA TRP A 10 9.06 -22.05 2.03
C TRP A 10 8.61 -20.66 1.58
N ILE A 11 7.39 -20.26 1.92
CA ILE A 11 6.86 -18.92 1.62
C ILE A 11 7.70 -17.86 2.34
N VAL A 12 8.00 -18.04 3.62
CA VAL A 12 8.83 -17.08 4.38
C VAL A 12 10.23 -16.98 3.76
N LEU A 13 10.84 -18.12 3.40
CA LEU A 13 12.15 -18.12 2.74
C LEU A 13 12.11 -17.39 1.39
N PHE A 14 11.07 -17.63 0.59
CA PHE A 14 10.91 -17.00 -0.71
C PHE A 14 10.72 -15.49 -0.60
N LEU A 15 9.90 -15.03 0.36
CA LEU A 15 9.71 -13.62 0.64
C LEU A 15 11.01 -12.94 1.09
N ALA A 16 11.79 -13.59 1.94
CA ALA A 16 13.09 -13.07 2.37
C ALA A 16 14.08 -12.97 1.20
N ALA A 17 14.14 -13.99 0.34
CA ALA A 17 14.97 -13.96 -0.87
C ALA A 17 14.54 -12.86 -1.83
N ALA A 18 13.23 -12.72 -2.08
CA ALA A 18 12.68 -11.66 -2.94
C ALA A 18 13.01 -10.26 -2.40
N TYR A 19 12.89 -10.05 -1.09
CA TYR A 19 13.27 -8.78 -0.46
C TYR A 19 14.77 -8.47 -0.63
N PHE A 20 15.63 -9.48 -0.46
CA PHE A 20 17.07 -9.30 -0.63
C PHE A 20 17.43 -8.99 -2.08
N VAL A 21 16.80 -9.67 -3.05
CA VAL A 21 16.97 -9.39 -4.48
C VAL A 21 16.50 -7.98 -4.79
N ALA A 22 15.31 -7.57 -4.34
CA ALA A 22 14.81 -6.21 -4.52
C ALA A 22 15.83 -5.18 -3.99
N LYS A 23 16.34 -5.38 -2.78
CA LYS A 23 17.37 -4.52 -2.20
C LYS A 23 18.69 -4.51 -2.99
N PHE A 24 19.13 -5.66 -3.49
CA PHE A 24 20.34 -5.76 -4.34
C PHE A 24 20.20 -4.97 -5.65
N PHE A 25 19.00 -4.97 -6.25
CA PHE A 25 18.69 -4.16 -7.42
C PHE A 25 18.42 -2.68 -7.10
N GLY A 26 18.62 -2.26 -5.84
CA GLY A 26 18.40 -0.89 -5.39
C GLY A 26 16.94 -0.53 -5.17
N TYR A 27 16.02 -1.50 -5.15
CA TYR A 27 14.63 -1.26 -4.81
C TYR A 27 14.46 -1.28 -3.29
N ASP A 28 14.39 -0.10 -2.68
CA ASP A 28 14.05 0.04 -1.27
C ASP A 28 12.54 0.27 -1.09
N VAL A 29 11.99 -0.32 -0.03
CA VAL A 29 10.62 -0.07 0.39
C VAL A 29 10.57 1.34 0.97
N ASN A 30 9.84 2.23 0.31
CA ASN A 30 9.71 3.62 0.72
C ASN A 30 8.84 3.69 2.00
N ARG A 31 9.46 3.72 3.18
CA ARG A 31 8.73 3.82 4.45
C ARG A 31 8.02 5.16 4.61
N ASP A 32 8.59 6.23 4.03
CA ASP A 32 7.98 7.56 4.02
C ASP A 32 6.75 7.64 3.12
N TYR A 33 6.66 6.77 2.11
CA TYR A 33 5.43 6.64 1.32
C TYR A 33 4.24 6.30 2.22
N PHE A 34 4.38 5.36 3.15
CA PHE A 34 3.28 4.96 4.02
C PHE A 34 2.89 6.05 5.03
N SER A 35 3.85 6.88 5.47
CA SER A 35 3.56 7.99 6.40
C SER A 35 2.87 9.16 5.70
N GLY A 36 3.35 9.56 4.51
CA GLY A 36 2.77 10.65 3.72
C GLY A 36 1.43 10.28 3.07
N THR A 37 1.32 9.07 2.54
CA THR A 37 0.11 8.57 1.88
C THR A 37 -1.06 8.46 2.84
N ARG A 38 -0.80 8.08 4.10
CA ARG A 38 -1.84 8.00 5.12
C ARG A 38 -2.50 9.37 5.36
N LYS A 39 -1.69 10.43 5.48
CA LYS A 39 -2.20 11.81 5.63
C LYS A 39 -2.99 12.27 4.40
N GLN A 40 -2.45 12.05 3.20
CA GLN A 40 -3.15 12.43 1.97
C GLN A 40 -4.46 11.66 1.79
N CYS A 41 -4.50 10.39 2.18
CA CYS A 41 -5.72 9.59 2.13
C CYS A 41 -6.76 10.06 3.15
N GLU A 42 -6.33 10.40 4.38
CA GLU A 42 -7.22 10.98 5.39
C GLU A 42 -7.82 12.31 4.93
N GLU A 43 -7.03 13.17 4.27
CA GLU A 43 -7.52 14.42 3.70
C GLU A 43 -8.53 14.20 2.57
N LYS A 44 -8.23 13.28 1.64
CA LYS A 44 -9.17 12.89 0.57
C LYS A 44 -10.46 12.28 1.11
N LEU A 45 -10.37 11.45 2.15
CA LEU A 45 -11.54 10.87 2.82
C LEU A 45 -12.38 11.94 3.52
N LYS A 46 -11.74 12.90 4.21
CA LYS A 46 -12.43 14.05 4.81
C LYS A 46 -13.13 14.89 3.76
N ALA A 47 -12.46 15.19 2.65
CA ALA A 47 -13.04 15.94 1.54
C ALA A 47 -14.23 15.20 0.92
N CYS A 48 -14.08 13.90 0.65
CA CYS A 48 -15.16 13.03 0.18
C CYS A 48 -16.34 13.01 1.17
N THR A 49 -16.09 12.85 2.46
CA THR A 49 -17.14 12.83 3.49
C THR A 49 -17.90 14.15 3.53
N ASN A 50 -17.19 15.27 3.42
CA ASN A 50 -17.78 16.60 3.36
C ASN A 50 -18.64 16.77 2.09
N ASP A 51 -18.14 16.31 0.95
CA ASP A 51 -18.84 16.36 -0.33
C ASP A 51 -20.10 15.49 -0.34
N VAL A 52 -20.03 14.29 0.24
CA VAL A 52 -21.21 13.42 0.49
C VAL A 52 -22.22 14.13 1.37
N PHE A 53 -21.76 14.82 2.42
CA PHE A 53 -22.64 15.52 3.36
C PHE A 53 -23.36 16.72 2.70
N HIS A 54 -22.70 17.41 1.77
CA HIS A 54 -23.26 18.58 1.09
C HIS A 54 -24.03 18.25 -0.20
N GLN A 55 -23.56 17.30 -1.00
CA GLN A 55 -24.11 16.98 -2.32
C GLN A 55 -24.98 15.72 -2.34
N GLY A 56 -24.97 14.94 -1.24
CA GLY A 56 -25.63 13.64 -1.16
C GLY A 56 -24.80 12.53 -1.82
N VAL A 57 -25.06 11.29 -1.40
CA VAL A 57 -24.29 10.10 -1.80
C VAL A 57 -24.30 9.88 -3.32
N ASP A 58 -25.37 10.31 -4.01
CA ASP A 58 -25.56 10.14 -5.45
C ASP A 58 -24.71 11.06 -6.34
N ASN A 59 -24.16 12.16 -5.81
CA ASN A 59 -23.34 13.11 -6.57
C ASN A 59 -21.87 13.19 -6.12
N ALA A 60 -21.52 12.54 -5.02
CA ALA A 60 -20.17 12.62 -4.47
C ALA A 60 -19.14 11.87 -5.35
N LYS A 61 -18.16 12.62 -5.89
CA LYS A 61 -17.04 12.05 -6.65
C LYS A 61 -15.89 11.70 -5.72
N CYS A 62 -16.01 10.58 -5.02
CA CYS A 62 -14.97 10.09 -4.13
C CYS A 62 -13.97 9.20 -4.90
N ASP A 63 -12.73 9.69 -5.04
CA ASP A 63 -11.62 8.87 -5.54
C ASP A 63 -10.89 8.19 -4.37
N PHE A 64 -11.09 6.89 -4.24
CA PHE A 64 -10.48 6.05 -3.19
C PHE A 64 -9.10 5.50 -3.58
N ASN A 65 -8.52 5.94 -4.70
CA ASN A 65 -7.12 5.63 -5.01
C ASN A 65 -6.19 6.43 -4.09
N CYS A 66 -6.07 5.93 -2.88
CA CYS A 66 -5.12 6.38 -1.88
C CYS A 66 -3.76 5.71 -2.02
N VAL A 67 -3.66 4.59 -2.76
CA VAL A 67 -2.42 3.83 -2.88
C VAL A 67 -1.91 3.91 -4.32
N ASP A 68 -0.68 4.33 -4.47
CA ASP A 68 0.05 4.50 -5.70
C ASP A 68 1.23 3.52 -5.68
N PRO A 69 1.05 2.32 -6.25
CA PRO A 69 2.00 1.22 -6.11
C PRO A 69 3.39 1.53 -6.67
N LYS A 70 3.50 2.52 -7.57
CA LYS A 70 4.77 3.00 -8.11
C LYS A 70 5.64 3.72 -7.08
N LEU A 71 5.05 4.29 -6.04
CA LEU A 71 5.76 5.03 -4.99
C LEU A 71 6.16 4.17 -3.79
N ILE A 72 5.57 2.97 -3.67
CA ILE A 72 5.89 1.97 -2.62
C ILE A 72 7.32 1.46 -2.77
N ILE A 73 7.75 1.25 -4.01
CA ILE A 73 9.07 0.73 -4.35
C ILE A 73 9.89 1.89 -4.93
N LYS A 74 10.85 2.40 -4.15
CA LYS A 74 11.76 3.45 -4.62
C LYS A 74 13.03 2.78 -5.14
N LYS A 75 13.32 2.99 -6.41
CA LYS A 75 14.65 2.66 -6.95
C LYS A 75 15.63 3.72 -6.47
N ASN A 76 16.65 3.30 -5.73
CA ASN A 76 17.79 4.11 -5.30
C ASN A 76 18.76 4.35 -6.45
#